data_AF-A0AAE7I014-F1
#
_entry.id   AF-A0AAE7I014-F1
#
_cell.length_a   1.000
_cell.length_b   1.000
_cell.length_c   1.000
_cell.angle_alpha   90.00
_cell.angle_beta   90.00
_cell.angle_gamma   90.00
#
_symmetry.space_group_name_H-M   'P 1'
#
loop_
_entity.id
_entity.type
_entity.pdbx_description
1 polymer ?
#
loop_
_entity_poly.entity_id
_entity_poly.type
_entity_poly.pdbx_seq_one_letter_code
_entity_poly.pdbx_strand_id
1 'polypeptide(L)'
;MVSVVLKCLAGYEYIPCLLIVSVFIYFIAPFMPGNNYSIRDAVIAVSKFIAFALLGFAIAVLIHISMRADTLAEGLHETLGFDAIKYLPISTDGNPQNKISVFAVLNNYVFNWQQPFIYPFTSLTLFAWTCLATLISLIFIKFFDSNLFLRDAMFLITTILVPLSWYVIMAGHAKIHAYLDFVLWYIGFVPAMFFVILHATSVFINKFILMKLKCYF
;
A
#
# COMPACT_ATOMS: atom_id res chain seq x y z
N MET A 1 11.96 3.94 14.64
CA MET A 1 12.12 5.31 15.16
C MET A 1 13.16 6.10 14.36
N VAL A 2 14.46 5.79 14.44
CA VAL A 2 15.53 6.58 13.76
C VAL A 2 15.28 6.76 12.26
N SER A 3 14.92 5.69 11.54
CA SER A 3 14.59 5.77 10.11
C SER A 3 13.41 6.72 9.82
N VAL A 4 12.39 6.74 10.70
CA VAL A 4 11.25 7.67 10.56
C VAL A 4 11.70 9.11 10.79
N VAL A 5 12.55 9.37 11.79
CA VAL A 5 13.13 10.70 12.02
C VAL A 5 13.86 11.17 10.77
N LEU A 6 14.82 10.37 10.28
CA LEU A 6 15.63 10.71 9.11
C LEU A 6 14.78 10.94 7.87
N LYS A 7 13.76 10.09 7.64
CA LYS A 7 12.88 10.28 6.49
C LYS A 7 12.10 11.58 6.62
N CYS A 8 11.50 11.87 7.77
CA CYS A 8 10.75 13.10 7.99
C CYS A 8 11.63 14.36 7.86
N LEU A 9 12.88 14.32 8.33
CA LEU A 9 13.84 15.42 8.16
C LEU A 9 14.23 15.66 6.69
N ALA A 10 14.11 14.64 5.84
CA ALA A 10 14.32 14.74 4.40
C ALA A 10 13.02 15.02 3.61
N GLY A 11 11.87 15.17 4.29
CA GLY A 11 10.56 15.41 3.68
C GLY A 11 9.48 14.43 4.13
N TYR A 12 8.23 14.87 4.13
CA TYR A 12 7.09 14.08 4.63
C TYR A 12 6.47 13.14 3.59
N GLU A 13 7.04 13.12 2.38
CA GLU A 13 6.54 12.29 1.31
C GLU A 13 6.75 10.81 1.59
N TYR A 14 5.79 10.01 1.14
CA TYR A 14 5.75 8.55 1.26
C TYR A 14 5.78 7.97 2.67
N ILE A 15 5.69 8.79 3.72
CA ILE A 15 5.66 8.30 5.11
C ILE A 15 4.56 7.23 5.29
N PRO A 16 3.29 7.44 4.90
CA PRO A 16 2.26 6.41 5.07
C PRO A 16 2.58 5.11 4.33
N CYS A 17 3.07 5.23 3.09
CA CYS A 17 3.44 4.09 2.25
C CYS A 17 4.56 3.27 2.89
N LEU A 18 5.64 3.92 3.32
CA LEU A 18 6.79 3.28 3.97
C LEU A 18 6.40 2.60 5.29
N LEU A 19 5.53 3.23 6.08
CA LEU A 19 5.07 2.65 7.34
C LEU A 19 4.25 1.38 7.08
N ILE A 20 3.32 1.38 6.11
CA ILE A 20 2.53 0.19 5.74
C ILE A 20 3.43 -0.93 5.23
N VAL A 21 4.36 -0.63 4.31
CA VAL A 21 5.32 -1.60 3.77
C VAL A 21 6.23 -2.17 4.88
N SER A 22 6.55 -1.39 5.91
CA SER A 22 7.39 -1.87 7.02
C SER A 22 6.70 -2.91 7.91
N VAL A 23 5.36 -2.95 7.92
CA VAL A 23 4.59 -3.84 8.80
C VAL A 23 3.75 -4.89 8.08
N PHE A 24 3.63 -4.83 6.75
CA PHE A 24 2.75 -5.71 5.98
C PHE A 24 2.94 -7.20 6.29
N ILE A 25 4.18 -7.63 6.57
CA ILE A 25 4.48 -9.03 6.90
C ILE A 25 3.75 -9.50 8.15
N TYR A 26 3.53 -8.63 9.14
CA TYR A 26 2.81 -8.97 10.36
C TYR A 26 1.30 -9.16 10.10
N PHE A 27 0.74 -8.57 9.06
CA PHE A 27 -0.65 -8.82 8.65
C PHE A 27 -0.82 -10.18 7.96
N ILE A 28 0.24 -10.69 7.33
CA ILE A 28 0.23 -11.94 6.57
C ILE A 28 0.65 -13.11 7.44
N ALA A 29 1.62 -12.91 8.35
CA ALA A 29 2.27 -13.94 9.15
C ALA A 29 1.28 -14.89 9.86
N PRO A 30 0.18 -14.43 10.49
CA PRO A 30 -0.77 -15.33 11.16
C PRO A 30 -1.51 -16.31 10.25
N PHE A 31 -1.50 -16.05 8.95
CA PHE A 31 -2.18 -16.86 7.94
C PHE A 31 -1.20 -17.71 7.13
N MET A 32 0.11 -17.61 7.40
CA MET A 32 1.11 -18.42 6.71
C MET A 32 1.05 -19.88 7.19
N PRO A 33 0.96 -20.87 6.28
CA PRO A 33 0.99 -22.28 6.65
C PRO A 33 2.27 -22.65 7.40
N GLY A 34 2.13 -23.43 8.47
CA GLY A 34 3.26 -23.86 9.30
C GLY A 34 3.87 -22.76 10.17
N ASN A 35 3.30 -21.55 10.17
CA ASN A 35 3.72 -20.48 11.07
C ASN A 35 2.88 -20.51 12.36
N ASN A 36 3.53 -20.42 13.51
CA ASN A 36 2.87 -20.36 14.82
C ASN A 36 2.66 -18.92 15.31
N TYR A 37 2.89 -17.93 14.45
CA TYR A 37 2.74 -16.52 14.79
C TYR A 37 1.26 -16.17 14.97
N SER A 38 0.82 -15.79 16.17
CA SER A 38 -0.60 -15.54 16.41
C SER A 38 -1.05 -14.17 15.91
N ILE A 39 -2.36 -13.99 15.68
CA ILE A 39 -2.96 -12.68 15.40
C ILE A 39 -2.64 -11.69 16.54
N ARG A 40 -2.63 -12.17 17.80
CA ARG A 40 -2.27 -11.34 18.96
C ARG A 40 -0.84 -10.82 18.86
N ASP A 41 0.12 -11.67 18.49
CA ASP A 41 1.52 -11.28 18.33
C ASP A 41 1.71 -10.29 17.18
N ALA A 42 0.95 -10.48 16.08
CA ALA A 42 0.89 -9.52 14.98
C ALA A 42 0.39 -8.16 15.43
N VAL A 43 -0.73 -8.10 16.15
CA VAL A 43 -1.28 -6.84 16.68
C VAL A 43 -0.27 -6.17 17.61
N ILE A 44 0.33 -6.92 18.54
CA ILE A 44 1.34 -6.36 19.47
C ILE A 44 2.54 -5.79 18.69
N ALA A 45 3.06 -6.51 17.69
CA ALA A 45 4.18 -6.06 16.88
C ALA A 45 3.84 -4.78 16.09
N VAL A 46 2.68 -4.74 15.43
CA VAL A 46 2.18 -3.57 14.69
C VAL A 46 1.96 -2.39 15.64
N SER A 47 1.35 -2.60 16.80
CA SER A 47 1.14 -1.53 17.80
C SER A 47 2.46 -0.96 18.31
N LYS A 48 3.45 -1.82 18.62
CA LYS A 48 4.81 -1.37 19.00
C LYS A 48 5.46 -0.57 17.87
N PHE A 49 5.38 -1.05 16.64
CA PHE A 49 5.91 -0.35 15.48
C PHE A 49 5.28 1.04 15.33
N ILE A 50 3.95 1.13 15.39
CA ILE A 50 3.21 2.39 15.30
C ILE A 50 3.66 3.36 16.41
N ALA A 51 3.78 2.89 17.65
CA ALA A 51 4.25 3.72 18.76
C ALA A 51 5.64 4.31 18.50
N PHE A 52 6.59 3.50 18.03
CA PHE A 52 7.95 3.99 17.69
C PHE A 52 8.00 4.86 16.43
N ALA A 53 7.07 4.66 15.49
CA ALA A 53 6.93 5.51 14.32
C ALA A 53 6.39 6.89 14.70
N LEU A 54 5.34 6.93 15.54
CA LEU A 54 4.78 8.16 16.08
C LEU A 54 5.81 8.95 16.91
N LEU A 55 6.60 8.27 17.73
CA LEU A 55 7.67 8.91 18.48
C LEU A 55 8.73 9.53 17.55
N GLY A 56 9.13 8.80 16.51
CA GLY A 56 10.08 9.32 15.51
C GLY A 56 9.51 10.52 14.73
N PHE A 57 8.24 10.45 14.34
CA PHE A 57 7.54 11.54 13.69
C PHE A 57 7.47 12.78 14.59
N ALA A 58 7.11 12.61 15.87
CA ALA A 58 7.04 13.70 16.84
C ALA A 58 8.41 14.38 17.03
N ILE A 59 9.49 13.61 17.16
CA ILE A 59 10.86 14.15 17.24
C ILE A 59 11.20 14.98 16.00
N ALA A 60 10.91 14.46 14.80
CA ALA A 60 11.19 15.20 13.56
C ALA A 60 10.38 16.50 13.44
N VAL A 61 9.09 16.47 13.81
CA VAL A 61 8.25 17.67 13.85
C VAL A 61 8.80 18.70 14.84
N LEU A 62 9.22 18.28 16.04
CA LEU A 62 9.81 19.20 17.01
C LEU A 62 11.11 19.84 16.52
N ILE A 63 11.96 19.09 15.81
CA ILE A 63 13.17 19.64 15.18
C ILE A 63 12.78 20.70 14.14
N HIS A 64 11.85 20.41 13.23
CA HIS A 64 11.40 21.39 12.24
C HIS A 64 10.76 22.63 12.86
N ILE A 65 9.94 22.47 13.91
CA ILE A 65 9.35 23.59 14.66
C ILE A 65 10.45 24.51 15.19
N SER A 66 11.46 23.94 15.86
CA SER A 66 12.56 24.70 16.47
C SER A 66 13.41 25.50 15.47
N MET A 67 13.36 25.12 14.19
CA MET A 67 14.08 25.80 13.12
C MET A 67 13.26 26.89 12.42
N ARG A 68 11.93 26.87 12.58
CA ARG A 68 11.01 27.71 11.79
C ARG A 68 10.34 28.82 12.58
N ALA A 69 10.09 28.61 13.87
CA ALA A 69 9.42 29.61 14.69
C ALA A 69 9.91 29.58 16.15
N ASP A 70 9.69 30.70 16.84
CA ASP A 70 10.03 30.85 18.25
C ASP A 70 8.97 30.24 19.18
N THR A 71 7.74 30.04 18.68
CA THR A 71 6.64 29.45 19.45
C THR A 71 6.18 28.12 18.89
N LEU A 72 5.75 27.21 19.77
CA LEU A 72 5.25 25.89 19.38
C LEU A 72 4.04 25.99 18.44
N ALA A 73 3.11 26.90 18.72
CA ALA A 73 1.88 27.06 17.95
C ALA A 73 2.15 27.54 16.52
N GLU A 74 3.00 28.56 16.38
CA GLU A 74 3.40 29.10 15.09
C GLU A 74 4.23 28.08 14.31
N GLY A 75 5.22 27.45 14.95
CA GLY A 75 6.04 26.45 14.27
C GLY A 75 5.24 25.22 13.85
N LEU A 76 4.23 24.81 14.61
CA LEU A 76 3.33 23.71 14.21
C LEU A 76 2.49 24.12 13.00
N HIS A 77 1.95 25.35 13.01
CA HIS A 77 1.22 25.91 11.88
C HIS A 77 2.10 25.99 10.62
N GLU A 78 3.34 26.47 10.74
CA GLU A 78 4.23 26.54 9.60
C GLU A 78 4.71 25.16 9.14
N THR A 79 5.09 24.28 10.05
CA THR A 79 5.59 22.94 9.70
C THR A 79 4.51 22.07 9.08
N LEU A 80 3.36 21.94 9.73
CA LEU A 80 2.28 21.10 9.23
C LEU A 80 1.49 21.81 8.13
N GLY A 81 1.26 23.12 8.23
CA GLY A 81 0.58 23.91 7.20
C GLY A 81 1.31 23.88 5.86
N PHE A 82 2.60 24.26 5.87
CA PHE A 82 3.37 24.32 4.63
C PHE A 82 3.78 22.95 4.10
N ASP A 83 3.98 21.90 4.90
CA ASP A 83 4.53 20.64 4.37
C ASP A 83 3.54 19.47 4.34
N ALA A 84 2.52 19.46 5.20
CA ALA A 84 1.59 18.34 5.29
C ALA A 84 0.17 18.71 4.80
N ILE A 85 -0.37 19.84 5.26
CA ILE A 85 -1.76 20.21 5.06
C ILE A 85 -1.99 20.68 3.62
N LYS A 86 -1.05 21.39 2.99
CA LYS A 86 -1.20 21.87 1.60
C LYS A 86 -1.52 20.78 0.56
N TYR A 87 -1.24 19.51 0.88
CA TYR A 87 -1.48 18.36 0.00
C TYR A 87 -2.75 17.56 0.36
N LEU A 88 -3.38 17.87 1.51
CA LEU A 88 -4.62 17.25 1.94
C LEU A 88 -5.80 17.77 1.10
N PRO A 89 -6.81 16.93 0.80
CA PRO A 89 -8.04 17.35 0.12
C PRO A 89 -8.80 18.47 0.84
N ILE A 90 -8.57 18.62 2.15
CA ILE A 90 -9.28 19.55 3.04
C ILE A 90 -8.57 20.92 3.11
N SER A 91 -7.39 21.08 2.52
CA SER A 91 -6.67 22.36 2.57
C SER A 91 -7.48 23.50 1.98
N THR A 92 -7.48 24.61 2.72
CA THR A 92 -8.29 25.81 2.47
C THR A 92 -7.62 26.81 1.54
N ASP A 93 -6.45 26.48 0.97
CA ASP A 93 -5.54 27.40 0.27
C ASP A 93 -6.07 27.91 -1.08
N GLY A 94 -7.39 27.87 -1.32
CA GLY A 94 -8.04 28.38 -2.53
C GLY A 94 -7.65 27.66 -3.82
N ASN A 95 -6.75 26.66 -3.76
CA ASN A 95 -6.25 25.97 -4.92
C ASN A 95 -7.29 24.94 -5.41
N PRO A 96 -7.92 25.14 -6.59
CA PRO A 96 -8.94 24.22 -7.12
C PRO A 96 -8.40 22.81 -7.38
N GLN A 97 -7.08 22.60 -7.29
CA GLN A 97 -6.43 21.30 -7.37
C GLN A 97 -6.70 20.38 -6.15
N ASN A 98 -7.15 20.91 -5.01
CA ASN A 98 -7.40 20.11 -3.79
C ASN A 98 -8.81 19.48 -3.73
N LYS A 99 -9.69 19.81 -4.68
CA LYS A 99 -11.07 19.28 -4.78
C LYS A 99 -11.20 18.12 -5.78
N ILE A 100 -10.16 17.29 -5.91
CA ILE A 100 -10.19 16.18 -6.87
C ILE A 100 -10.85 14.97 -6.23
N SER A 101 -11.81 14.38 -6.93
CA SER A 101 -12.43 13.13 -6.52
C SER A 101 -11.40 12.00 -6.53
N VAL A 102 -11.25 11.31 -5.41
CA VAL A 102 -10.45 10.08 -5.29
C VAL A 102 -10.84 9.06 -6.37
N PHE A 103 -12.12 9.02 -6.74
CA PHE A 103 -12.63 8.14 -7.80
C PHE A 103 -12.03 8.49 -9.17
N ALA A 104 -11.89 9.78 -9.50
CA ALA A 104 -11.30 10.20 -10.78
C ALA A 104 -9.82 9.79 -10.88
N VAL A 105 -9.10 9.88 -9.75
CA VAL A 105 -7.70 9.45 -9.65
C VAL A 105 -7.61 7.94 -9.85
N LEU A 106 -8.41 7.16 -9.12
CA LEU A 106 -8.46 5.69 -9.28
C LEU A 106 -8.83 5.26 -10.69
N ASN A 107 -9.80 5.93 -11.33
CA ASN A 107 -10.21 5.62 -12.70
C ASN A 107 -9.04 5.81 -13.69
N ASN A 108 -8.23 6.86 -13.50
CA ASN A 108 -7.06 7.09 -14.33
C ASN A 108 -6.02 5.96 -14.16
N TYR A 109 -5.79 5.49 -12.94
CA TYR A 109 -4.86 4.37 -12.72
C TYR A 109 -5.41 3.03 -13.22
N VAL A 110 -6.70 2.76 -13.06
CA VAL A 110 -7.26 1.46 -13.43
C VAL A 110 -7.41 1.30 -14.95
N PHE A 111 -7.89 2.35 -15.62
CA PHE A 111 -8.30 2.30 -17.02
C PHE A 111 -7.41 3.11 -17.97
N ASN A 112 -6.48 3.93 -17.48
CA ASN A 112 -5.56 4.70 -18.30
C ASN A 112 -4.12 4.52 -17.81
N TRP A 113 -3.65 3.26 -17.75
CA TRP A 113 -2.29 2.97 -17.31
C TRP A 113 -1.25 3.49 -18.32
N GLN A 114 -0.40 4.42 -17.88
CA GLN A 114 0.56 5.12 -18.76
C GLN A 114 2.02 4.67 -18.58
N GLN A 115 2.36 3.88 -17.56
CA GLN A 115 3.76 3.51 -17.27
C GLN A 115 4.15 2.16 -17.87
N PRO A 116 5.10 2.11 -18.83
CA PRO A 116 5.40 0.91 -19.59
C PRO A 116 6.39 -0.06 -18.91
N PHE A 117 6.40 -0.15 -17.57
CA PHE A 117 7.39 -0.97 -16.84
C PHE A 117 7.03 -2.46 -16.87
N ILE A 118 6.00 -2.88 -16.12
CA ILE A 118 5.47 -4.26 -16.15
C ILE A 118 4.43 -4.43 -17.25
N TYR A 119 3.78 -3.34 -17.64
CA TYR A 119 2.74 -3.31 -18.66
C TYR A 119 3.33 -2.66 -19.92
N PRO A 120 4.04 -3.43 -20.79
CA PRO A 120 4.90 -2.89 -21.84
C PRO A 120 4.15 -2.11 -22.93
N PHE A 121 2.83 -2.25 -22.99
CA PHE A 121 1.96 -1.46 -23.85
C PHE A 121 1.14 -0.53 -22.97
N THR A 122 0.98 0.73 -23.39
CA THR A 122 -0.05 1.65 -22.89
C THR A 122 -1.43 1.12 -23.32
N SER A 123 -1.80 -0.05 -22.83
CA SER A 123 -3.10 -0.66 -23.03
C SER A 123 -3.98 -0.21 -21.88
N LEU A 124 -5.06 0.51 -22.22
CA LEU A 124 -6.08 1.02 -21.31
C LEU A 124 -6.72 -0.07 -20.42
N THR A 125 -6.44 -1.36 -20.62
CA THR A 125 -7.16 -2.43 -19.89
C THR A 125 -6.29 -3.49 -19.26
N LEU A 126 -4.97 -3.53 -19.51
CA LEU A 126 -4.13 -4.65 -19.04
C LEU A 126 -4.05 -4.72 -17.50
N PHE A 127 -3.99 -3.56 -16.82
CA PHE A 127 -4.08 -3.51 -15.37
C PHE A 127 -5.45 -3.98 -14.87
N ALA A 128 -6.55 -3.53 -15.48
CA ALA A 128 -7.90 -3.98 -15.15
C ALA A 128 -8.08 -5.50 -15.34
N TRP A 129 -7.53 -6.08 -16.41
CA TRP A 129 -7.48 -7.53 -16.63
C TRP A 129 -6.64 -8.24 -15.57
N THR A 130 -5.54 -7.64 -15.13
CA THR A 130 -4.72 -8.19 -14.02
C THR A 130 -5.52 -8.20 -12.71
N CYS A 131 -6.25 -7.13 -12.40
CA CYS A 131 -7.15 -7.06 -11.25
C CYS A 131 -8.24 -8.15 -11.32
N LEU A 132 -8.88 -8.31 -12.48
CA LEU A 132 -9.90 -9.35 -12.69
C LEU A 132 -9.31 -10.76 -12.55
N ALA A 133 -8.17 -11.03 -13.18
CA ALA A 133 -7.47 -12.30 -13.08
C ALA A 133 -7.07 -12.62 -11.64
N THR A 134 -6.65 -11.61 -10.88
CA THR A 134 -6.33 -11.74 -9.45
C THR A 134 -7.57 -12.11 -8.64
N LEU A 135 -8.71 -11.44 -8.89
CA LEU A 135 -9.97 -11.75 -8.21
C LEU A 135 -10.43 -13.18 -8.50
N ILE A 136 -10.39 -13.60 -9.77
CA ILE A 136 -10.71 -14.98 -10.18
C ILE A 136 -9.76 -15.98 -9.50
N SER A 137 -8.46 -15.69 -9.48
CA SER A 137 -7.43 -16.51 -8.84
C SER A 137 -7.68 -16.67 -7.34
N LEU A 138 -8.05 -15.58 -6.66
CA LEU A 138 -8.35 -15.58 -5.23
C LEU A 138 -9.62 -16.39 -4.92
N ILE A 139 -10.67 -16.25 -5.76
CA ILE A 139 -11.90 -17.05 -5.66
C ILE A 139 -11.58 -18.53 -5.89
N PHE A 140 -10.77 -18.85 -6.91
CA PHE A 140 -10.32 -20.21 -7.17
C PHE A 140 -9.59 -20.80 -5.95
N ILE A 141 -8.62 -20.09 -5.39
CA ILE A 141 -7.89 -20.53 -4.18
C ILE A 141 -8.87 -20.74 -3.02
N LYS A 142 -9.88 -19.88 -2.82
CA LYS A 142 -10.90 -20.07 -1.78
C LYS A 142 -11.62 -21.42 -1.88
N PHE A 143 -11.96 -21.86 -3.10
CA PHE A 143 -12.67 -23.12 -3.31
C PHE A 143 -11.76 -24.35 -3.25
N PHE A 144 -10.50 -24.22 -3.65
CA PHE A 144 -9.59 -25.36 -3.77
C PHE A 144 -8.58 -25.49 -2.61
N ASP A 145 -8.23 -24.40 -1.93
CA ASP A 145 -7.33 -24.40 -0.78
C ASP A 145 -7.64 -23.21 0.17
N SER A 146 -8.69 -23.39 0.97
CA SER A 146 -9.20 -22.35 1.88
C SER A 146 -8.19 -21.88 2.92
N ASN A 147 -7.19 -22.70 3.25
CA ASN A 147 -6.15 -22.35 4.22
C ASN A 147 -5.20 -21.29 3.63
N LEU A 148 -4.96 -21.31 2.32
CA LEU A 148 -4.10 -20.35 1.64
C LEU A 148 -4.83 -19.08 1.23
N PHE A 149 -6.17 -19.14 1.11
CA PHE A 149 -6.99 -17.99 0.77
C PHE A 149 -6.79 -16.80 1.72
N LEU A 150 -6.78 -17.03 3.03
CA LEU A 150 -6.64 -15.93 3.99
C LEU A 150 -5.29 -15.24 3.89
N ARG A 151 -4.21 -16.00 3.70
CA ARG A 151 -2.86 -15.45 3.48
C ARG A 151 -2.84 -14.53 2.25
N ASP A 152 -3.37 -15.01 1.14
CA ASP A 152 -3.33 -14.29 -0.14
C ASP A 152 -4.25 -13.07 -0.13
N ALA A 153 -5.43 -13.20 0.49
CA ALA A 153 -6.35 -12.10 0.69
C ALA A 153 -5.70 -11.00 1.57
N MET A 154 -5.08 -11.37 2.69
CA MET A 154 -4.39 -10.42 3.55
C MET A 154 -3.19 -9.77 2.87
N PHE A 155 -2.44 -10.53 2.06
CA PHE A 155 -1.34 -9.96 1.28
C PHE A 155 -1.84 -8.90 0.28
N LEU A 156 -2.92 -9.16 -0.45
CA LEU A 156 -3.54 -8.20 -1.37
C LEU A 156 -4.11 -6.98 -0.63
N ILE A 157 -4.86 -7.21 0.46
CA ILE A 157 -5.47 -6.14 1.25
C ILE A 157 -4.40 -5.22 1.83
N THR A 158 -3.32 -5.77 2.40
CA THR A 158 -2.31 -4.91 3.03
C THR A 158 -1.47 -4.17 1.99
N THR A 159 -1.19 -4.78 0.83
CA THR A 159 -0.41 -4.12 -0.22
C THR A 159 -1.20 -3.08 -1.01
N ILE A 160 -2.52 -3.24 -1.20
CA ILE A 160 -3.35 -2.19 -1.85
C ILE A 160 -3.47 -0.94 -0.98
N LEU A 161 -3.36 -1.08 0.34
CA LEU A 161 -3.36 0.08 1.25
C LEU A 161 -2.15 1.01 1.01
N VAL A 162 -1.06 0.52 0.43
CA VAL A 162 0.13 1.34 0.14
C VAL A 162 -0.20 2.48 -0.83
N PRO A 163 -0.63 2.23 -2.09
CA PRO A 163 -1.04 3.31 -2.98
C PRO A 163 -2.29 4.04 -2.48
N LEU A 164 -3.25 3.35 -1.85
CA LEU A 164 -4.47 3.99 -1.34
C LEU A 164 -4.21 5.01 -0.23
N SER A 165 -3.27 4.74 0.67
CA SER A 165 -2.91 5.67 1.76
C SER A 165 -2.44 7.01 1.21
N TRP A 166 -1.77 7.00 0.06
CA TRP A 166 -1.28 8.20 -0.61
C TRP A 166 -2.42 9.02 -1.23
N TYR A 167 -3.42 8.36 -1.83
CA TYR A 167 -4.58 9.06 -2.39
C TYR A 167 -5.48 9.66 -1.32
N VAL A 168 -5.55 9.06 -0.14
CA VAL A 168 -6.35 9.58 0.97
C VAL A 168 -5.64 10.76 1.66
N ILE A 169 -4.32 10.66 1.86
CA ILE A 169 -3.56 11.62 2.68
C ILE A 169 -2.91 12.74 1.84
N MET A 170 -2.48 12.44 0.61
CA MET A 170 -1.65 13.33 -0.23
C MET A 170 -2.22 13.53 -1.64
N ALA A 171 -3.55 13.55 -1.77
CA ALA A 171 -4.27 13.65 -3.04
C ALA A 171 -3.79 14.81 -3.95
N GLY A 172 -3.43 15.96 -3.35
CA GLY A 172 -2.90 17.10 -4.11
C GLY A 172 -1.53 16.80 -4.73
N HIS A 173 -0.69 16.01 -4.05
CA HIS A 173 0.64 15.63 -4.52
C HIS A 173 0.59 14.56 -5.61
N ALA A 174 -0.33 13.60 -5.47
CA ALA A 174 -0.63 12.55 -6.45
C ALA A 174 -0.94 13.12 -7.85
N LYS A 175 -1.63 14.28 -7.92
CA LYS A 175 -1.95 14.94 -9.20
C LYS A 175 -0.74 15.60 -9.87
N ILE A 176 0.08 16.32 -9.09
CA ILE A 176 1.23 17.07 -9.62
C ILE A 176 2.32 16.11 -10.10
N HIS A 177 2.48 14.99 -9.39
CA HIS A 177 3.48 13.98 -9.67
C HIS A 177 2.84 12.65 -10.06
N ALA A 178 2.00 12.63 -11.10
CA ALA A 178 1.30 11.41 -11.52
C ALA A 178 2.23 10.21 -11.82
N TYR A 179 3.49 10.45 -12.19
CA TYR A 179 4.48 9.38 -12.39
C TYR A 179 4.93 8.70 -11.08
N LEU A 180 4.93 9.43 -9.97
CA LEU A 180 5.33 8.95 -8.64
C LEU A 180 4.32 7.96 -8.05
N ASP A 181 3.05 8.11 -8.41
CA ASP A 181 1.97 7.25 -7.93
C ASP A 181 2.05 5.83 -8.52
N PHE A 182 2.44 5.69 -9.79
CA PHE A 182 2.64 4.37 -10.40
C PHE A 182 3.71 3.54 -9.67
N VAL A 183 4.73 4.20 -9.14
CA VAL A 183 5.76 3.54 -8.31
C VAL A 183 5.12 2.90 -7.07
N LEU A 184 4.13 3.56 -6.45
CA LEU A 184 3.45 3.00 -5.27
C LEU A 184 2.63 1.75 -5.57
N TRP A 185 2.03 1.66 -6.76
CA TRP A 185 1.37 0.45 -7.19
C TRP A 185 2.36 -0.70 -7.43
N TYR A 186 3.55 -0.38 -7.94
CA TYR A 186 4.62 -1.36 -8.14
C TYR A 186 5.32 -1.76 -6.83
N ILE A 187 5.29 -0.92 -5.80
CA ILE A 187 5.74 -1.26 -4.44
C ILE A 187 4.65 -2.08 -3.74
N GLY A 188 4.64 -3.38 -4.03
CA GLY A 188 3.85 -4.37 -3.30
C GLY A 188 2.62 -4.86 -4.03
N PHE A 189 1.67 -3.98 -4.40
CA PHE A 189 0.36 -4.43 -4.89
C PHE A 189 0.41 -5.17 -6.24
N VAL A 190 1.07 -4.59 -7.24
CA VAL A 190 1.23 -5.25 -8.55
C VAL A 190 1.98 -6.59 -8.41
N PRO A 191 3.15 -6.66 -7.73
CA PRO A 191 3.78 -7.95 -7.44
C PRO A 191 2.89 -8.94 -6.68
N ALA A 192 2.09 -8.48 -5.72
CA ALA A 192 1.16 -9.33 -4.98
C ALA A 192 0.07 -9.92 -5.87
N MET A 193 -0.46 -9.15 -6.83
CA MET A 193 -1.40 -9.66 -7.84
C MET A 193 -0.78 -10.81 -8.65
N PHE A 194 0.44 -10.61 -9.17
CA PHE A 194 1.15 -11.66 -9.92
C PHE A 194 1.42 -12.89 -9.05
N PHE A 195 1.81 -12.69 -7.79
CA PHE A 195 2.00 -13.80 -6.84
C PHE A 195 0.71 -14.62 -6.69
N VAL A 196 -0.44 -13.98 -6.48
CA VAL A 196 -1.72 -14.70 -6.30
C VAL A 196 -2.14 -15.44 -7.57
N ILE A 197 -1.93 -14.84 -8.75
CA ILE A 197 -2.22 -15.49 -10.04
C ILE A 197 -1.33 -16.74 -10.24
N LEU A 198 -0.02 -16.61 -10.02
CA LEU A 198 0.91 -17.74 -10.13
C LEU A 198 0.61 -18.81 -9.08
N HIS A 199 0.24 -18.42 -7.87
CA HIS A 199 -0.13 -19.35 -6.82
C HIS A 199 -1.41 -20.13 -7.18
N ALA A 200 -2.46 -19.48 -7.70
CA ALA A 200 -3.66 -20.18 -8.17
C ALA A 200 -3.34 -21.18 -9.29
N THR A 201 -2.42 -20.81 -10.20
CA THR A 201 -1.93 -21.69 -11.26
C THR A 201 -1.24 -22.93 -10.67
N SER A 202 -0.42 -22.75 -9.63
CA SER A 202 0.25 -23.87 -8.93
C SER A 202 -0.75 -24.80 -8.24
N VAL A 203 -1.78 -24.25 -7.57
CA VAL A 203 -2.85 -25.03 -6.94
C VAL A 203 -3.61 -25.85 -7.98
N PHE A 204 -3.93 -25.25 -9.13
CA PHE A 204 -4.59 -25.93 -10.23
C PHE A 204 -3.76 -27.11 -10.76
N ILE A 205 -2.47 -26.88 -11.08
CA ILE A 205 -1.56 -27.91 -11.58
C ILE A 205 -1.45 -29.07 -10.60
N ASN A 206 -1.23 -28.78 -9.31
CA ASN A 206 -1.10 -29.81 -8.27
C ASN A 206 -2.37 -30.67 -8.16
N LYS A 207 -3.56 -30.05 -8.18
CA LYS A 207 -4.82 -30.81 -8.14
C LYS A 207 -5.07 -31.60 -9.41
N PHE A 208 -4.76 -31.05 -10.57
CA PHE A 208 -4.92 -31.75 -11.84
C PHE A 208 -4.03 -32.99 -11.93
N ILE A 209 -2.77 -32.89 -11.49
CA ILE A 209 -1.85 -34.03 -11.42
C ILE A 209 -2.36 -35.09 -10.43
N LEU A 210 -2.79 -34.68 -9.23
CA LEU A 210 -3.35 -35.60 -8.23
C LEU A 210 -4.61 -36.33 -8.73
N MET A 211 -5.48 -35.64 -9.48
CA MET A 211 -6.66 -36.26 -10.09
C MET A 211 -6.27 -37.32 -11.12
N LYS A 212 -5.28 -37.05 -11.98
CA LYS A 212 -4.79 -38.06 -12.93
C LYS A 212 -4.23 -39.28 -12.23
N LEU A 213 -3.40 -39.11 -11.19
CA LEU A 213 -2.82 -40.24 -10.47
C LEU A 213 -3.88 -41.15 -9.82
N LYS A 214 -4.97 -40.57 -9.27
CA LYS A 214 -6.09 -41.35 -8.72
C LYS A 214 -6.91 -42.12 -9.74
N CYS A 215 -6.80 -41.83 -11.04
CA CYS A 215 -7.50 -42.59 -12.08
C CYS A 215 -6.68 -43.81 -12.56
N TYR A 216 -5.41 -43.91 -12.19
CA TYR A 216 -4.53 -45.02 -12.60
C TYR A 216 -4.32 -46.10 -11.51
N PHE A 217 -4.85 -45.88 -10.30
CA PHE A 217 -4.83 -46.81 -9.16
C PHE A 217 -6.24 -47.04 -8.64
#